data_AF-A0A2K4IEA6-F1
#
_entry.id   AF-A0A2K4IEA6-F1
#
_cell.length_a   1.000
_cell.length_b   1.000
_cell.length_c   1.000
_cell.angle_alpha   90.00
_cell.angle_beta   90.00
_cell.angle_gamma   90.00
#
_symmetry.space_group_name_H-M   'P 1'
#
loop_
_entity.id
_entity.type
_entity.pdbx_description
1 polymer ?
#
loop_
_entity_poly.entity_id
_entity_poly.type
_entity_poly.pdbx_seq_one_letter_code
_entity_poly.pdbx_strand_id
1 'polypeptide(L)'
;MGQSEFEMLAVFVIVALLTGPAVVVLWKLVALSWSTRRFIAKAQPLRQLNDAERAALAFMDSRAIGFLHLVGTTILPFRELETAQGKAAAVYRLCGPLKISGYGSQWGGEVHYAIQNVEVFMAVDQLTDFTREQNIVEVVFCKNVGIVLSCNDGYSLVDASAAWKQRIFEPGTQ
;
A
#
# COMPACT_ATOMS: atom_id res chain seq x y z
N MET A 1 14.12 -32.48 38.89
CA MET A 1 13.90 -31.18 38.24
C MET A 1 13.69 -30.14 39.31
N GLY A 2 14.56 -29.14 39.37
CA GLY A 2 14.48 -28.04 40.34
C GLY A 2 13.50 -26.96 39.89
N GLN A 3 12.90 -26.24 40.83
CA GLN A 3 11.97 -25.14 40.57
C GLN A 3 12.54 -24.09 39.59
N SER A 4 13.85 -23.86 39.61
CA SER A 4 14.58 -22.98 38.69
C SER A 4 14.62 -23.47 37.24
N GLU A 5 14.61 -24.79 37.00
CA GLU A 5 14.59 -25.37 35.64
C GLU A 5 13.21 -25.20 34.99
N PHE A 6 12.14 -25.29 35.78
CA PHE A 6 10.78 -25.04 35.33
C PHE A 6 10.54 -23.56 34.98
N GLU A 7 11.07 -22.63 35.77
CA GLU A 7 10.96 -21.19 35.50
C GLU A 7 11.72 -20.79 34.22
N MET A 8 12.92 -21.34 34.02
CA MET A 8 13.72 -21.07 32.82
C MET A 8 13.04 -21.58 31.54
N LEU A 9 12.42 -22.76 31.62
CA LEU A 9 11.69 -23.37 30.50
C LEU A 9 10.39 -22.62 30.20
N ALA A 10 9.68 -22.13 31.22
CA ALA A 10 8.49 -21.30 31.06
C ALA A 10 8.81 -19.96 30.39
N VAL A 11 9.90 -19.29 30.79
CA VAL A 11 10.37 -18.05 30.14
C VAL A 11 10.73 -18.32 28.68
N PHE A 12 11.41 -19.42 28.38
CA PHE A 12 11.79 -19.76 27.01
C PHE A 12 10.57 -20.00 26.10
N VAL A 13 9.55 -20.71 26.61
CA VAL A 13 8.29 -20.94 25.89
C VAL A 13 7.53 -19.64 25.66
N ILE A 14 7.47 -18.75 26.66
CA ILE A 14 6.82 -17.43 26.52
C ILE A 14 7.55 -16.58 25.48
N VAL A 15 8.88 -16.52 25.52
CA VAL A 15 9.68 -15.78 24.54
C VAL A 15 9.48 -16.35 23.14
N ALA A 16 9.50 -17.67 22.97
CA ALA A 16 9.25 -18.31 21.67
C ALA A 16 7.83 -18.04 21.14
N LEU A 17 6.82 -18.06 22.01
CA LEU A 17 5.42 -17.77 21.65
C LEU A 17 5.19 -16.31 21.28
N LEU A 18 5.91 -15.37 21.91
CA LEU A 18 5.81 -13.95 21.62
C LEU A 18 6.65 -13.54 20.40
N THR A 19 7.83 -14.12 20.24
CA THR A 19 8.76 -13.75 19.16
C THR A 19 8.51 -14.53 17.86
N GLY A 20 8.08 -15.79 17.94
CA GLY A 20 7.81 -16.63 16.77
C GLY A 20 6.82 -16.01 15.78
N PRO A 21 5.63 -15.56 16.23
CA PRO A 21 4.68 -14.87 15.35
C PRO A 21 5.25 -13.58 14.74
N ALA A 22 5.98 -12.78 15.53
CA ALA A 22 6.61 -11.55 15.06
C ALA A 22 7.65 -11.81 13.96
N VAL A 23 8.48 -12.86 14.14
CA VAL A 23 9.47 -13.30 13.15
C VAL A 23 8.79 -13.77 11.87
N VAL A 24 7.72 -14.57 11.97
CA VAL A 24 6.95 -15.03 10.79
C VAL A 24 6.36 -13.85 10.02
N VAL A 25 5.81 -12.86 10.71
CA VAL A 25 5.26 -11.64 10.09
C VAL A 25 6.37 -10.84 9.40
N LEU A 26 7.49 -10.59 10.09
CA LEU A 26 8.63 -9.87 9.52
C LEU A 26 9.15 -10.56 8.25
N TRP A 27 9.20 -11.90 8.26
CA TRP A 27 9.63 -12.67 7.09
C TRP A 27 8.67 -12.57 5.92
N LYS A 28 7.35 -12.51 6.16
CA LYS A 28 6.37 -12.25 5.11
C LYS A 28 6.59 -10.89 4.46
N LEU A 29 6.88 -9.85 5.24
CA LEU A 29 7.18 -8.51 4.71
C LEU A 29 8.47 -8.48 3.90
N VAL A 30 9.54 -9.11 4.40
CA VAL A 30 10.81 -9.22 3.67
C VAL A 30 10.63 -9.99 2.36
N ALA A 31 9.89 -11.09 2.39
CA ALA A 31 9.58 -11.88 1.21
C ALA A 31 8.76 -11.07 0.19
N LEU A 32 7.75 -10.32 0.63
CA LEU A 32 6.90 -9.48 -0.20
C LEU A 32 7.68 -8.31 -0.84
N SER A 33 8.57 -7.68 -0.08
CA SER A 33 9.46 -6.64 -0.58
C SER A 33 10.42 -7.20 -1.65
N TRP A 34 10.98 -8.39 -1.40
CA TRP A 34 11.87 -9.04 -2.37
C TRP A 34 11.12 -9.47 -3.63
N SER A 35 9.94 -10.09 -3.52
CA SER A 35 9.15 -10.46 -4.70
C SER A 35 8.77 -9.23 -5.52
N THR A 36 8.43 -8.11 -4.88
CA THR A 36 8.16 -6.85 -5.58
C THR A 36 9.38 -6.35 -6.35
N ARG A 37 10.57 -6.32 -5.73
CA ARG A 37 11.83 -5.97 -6.44
C ARG A 37 12.09 -6.86 -7.65
N ARG A 38 11.88 -8.18 -7.50
CA ARG A 38 12.05 -9.15 -8.58
C ARG A 38 11.04 -8.94 -9.70
N PHE A 39 9.81 -8.54 -9.37
CA PHE A 39 8.80 -8.19 -10.35
C PHE A 39 9.23 -6.95 -11.14
N ILE A 40 9.57 -5.85 -10.46
CA ILE A 40 10.00 -4.59 -11.10
C ILE A 40 11.19 -4.81 -12.03
N ALA A 41 12.16 -5.63 -11.62
CA ALA A 41 13.34 -5.93 -12.43
C ALA A 41 13.04 -6.73 -13.71
N LYS A 42 11.89 -7.40 -13.81
CA LYS A 42 11.51 -8.27 -14.94
C LYS A 42 10.31 -7.77 -15.74
N ALA A 43 9.47 -6.95 -15.13
CA ALA A 43 8.24 -6.49 -15.73
C ALA A 43 8.53 -5.44 -16.80
N GLN A 44 7.82 -5.53 -17.93
CA GLN A 44 7.83 -4.47 -18.91
C GLN A 44 6.78 -3.42 -18.54
N PRO A 45 7.13 -2.12 -18.63
CA PRO A 45 6.16 -1.07 -18.41
C PRO A 45 5.08 -1.11 -19.49
N LEU A 46 3.82 -0.95 -19.09
CA LEU A 46 2.69 -0.88 -20.01
C LEU A 46 2.68 0.45 -20.77
N ARG A 47 2.89 1.55 -20.04
CA ARG A 47 2.89 2.92 -20.54
C ARG A 47 3.61 3.84 -19.56
N GLN A 48 3.81 5.08 -19.96
CA GLN A 48 4.25 6.14 -19.04
C GLN A 48 3.05 6.68 -18.26
N LEU A 49 3.34 7.22 -17.08
CA LEU A 49 2.39 7.94 -16.25
C LEU A 49 1.94 9.23 -16.97
N ASN A 50 0.63 9.43 -17.09
CA ASN A 50 0.09 10.61 -17.75
C ASN A 50 0.09 11.84 -16.81
N ASP A 51 -0.18 13.02 -17.35
CA ASP A 51 -0.12 14.28 -16.58
C ASP A 51 -1.20 14.37 -15.49
N ALA A 52 -2.38 13.81 -15.75
CA ALA A 52 -3.48 13.80 -14.78
C ALA A 52 -3.18 12.89 -13.58
N GLU A 53 -2.65 11.70 -13.82
CA GLU A 53 -2.19 10.76 -12.79
C GLU A 53 -1.04 11.35 -11.98
N ARG A 54 -0.10 12.03 -12.65
CA ARG A 54 0.99 12.74 -11.97
C ARG A 54 0.46 13.85 -11.08
N ALA A 55 -0.52 14.63 -11.54
CA ALA A 55 -1.15 15.67 -10.75
C ALA A 55 -1.98 15.10 -9.57
N ALA A 56 -2.63 13.95 -9.76
CA ALA A 56 -3.34 13.23 -8.72
C ALA A 56 -2.37 12.71 -7.64
N LEU A 57 -1.29 12.05 -8.06
CA LEU A 57 -0.22 11.60 -7.15
C LEU A 57 0.43 12.77 -6.41
N ALA A 58 0.73 13.88 -7.10
CA ALA A 58 1.29 15.07 -6.47
C ALA A 58 0.33 15.71 -5.46
N PHE A 59 -0.98 15.63 -5.71
CA PHE A 59 -1.98 16.07 -4.74
C PHE A 59 -2.03 15.16 -3.51
N MET A 60 -1.98 13.84 -3.72
CA MET A 60 -1.89 12.86 -2.62
C MET A 60 -0.56 12.94 -1.85
N ASP A 61 0.50 13.44 -2.49
CA ASP A 61 1.83 13.71 -1.93
C ASP A 61 1.91 15.08 -1.20
N SER A 62 0.99 16.00 -1.49
CA SER A 62 1.12 17.38 -1.05
C SER A 62 1.04 17.50 0.47
N ARG A 63 1.86 18.40 1.02
CA ARG A 63 2.07 18.73 2.45
C ARG A 63 0.82 19.23 3.20
N ALA A 64 -0.40 18.89 2.79
CA ALA A 64 -1.69 19.09 3.47
C ALA A 64 -1.85 18.22 4.74
N ILE A 65 -0.73 17.94 5.40
CA ILE A 65 -0.49 17.07 6.56
C ILE A 65 -1.40 17.43 7.76
N GLY A 66 -1.97 18.64 7.80
CA GLY A 66 -2.87 19.07 8.87
C GLY A 66 -4.28 18.48 8.85
N PHE A 67 -4.80 18.05 7.70
CA PHE A 67 -6.20 17.61 7.57
C PHE A 67 -6.39 16.09 7.46
N LEU A 68 -5.36 15.33 7.07
CA LEU A 68 -5.42 13.87 6.91
C LEU A 68 -5.47 13.10 8.24
N HIS A 69 -4.84 13.62 9.30
CA HIS A 69 -4.86 13.00 10.62
C HIS A 69 -6.25 12.96 11.30
N LEU A 70 -7.22 13.74 10.81
CA LEU A 70 -8.57 13.81 11.37
C LEU A 70 -9.54 12.77 10.81
N VAL A 71 -9.19 12.06 9.72
CA VAL A 71 -10.15 11.23 8.96
C VAL A 71 -9.71 9.76 8.83
N GLY A 72 -8.63 9.34 9.51
CA GLY A 72 -8.24 7.92 9.56
C GLY A 72 -7.82 7.32 8.22
N THR A 73 -7.38 8.16 7.28
CA THR A 73 -6.84 7.76 5.98
C THR A 73 -5.36 8.13 5.88
N THR A 74 -4.65 7.33 5.11
CA THR A 74 -3.25 7.07 5.38
C THR A 74 -2.25 7.80 4.53
N ILE A 75 -1.01 7.76 5.00
CA ILE A 75 0.11 8.60 4.66
C ILE A 75 1.11 7.76 3.84
N LEU A 76 1.09 7.92 2.52
CA LEU A 76 2.15 7.38 1.65
C LEU A 76 3.54 7.76 2.21
N PRO A 77 4.53 6.86 2.21
CA PRO A 77 5.88 7.19 2.70
C PRO A 77 6.52 8.31 1.85
N PHE A 78 6.43 9.52 2.39
CA PHE A 78 6.70 10.83 1.76
C PHE A 78 8.08 11.06 1.15
N ARG A 79 9.06 10.18 1.38
CA ARG A 79 10.44 10.38 0.90
C ARG A 79 10.72 9.79 -0.47
N GLU A 80 9.72 9.17 -1.10
CA GLU A 80 9.95 8.24 -2.21
C GLU A 80 9.11 8.56 -3.48
N LEU A 81 8.11 9.44 -3.35
CA LEU A 81 7.17 9.82 -4.41
C LEU A 81 7.79 10.65 -5.54
N GLU A 82 8.88 11.37 -5.31
CA GLU A 82 9.61 12.08 -6.38
C GLU A 82 10.06 11.14 -7.51
N THR A 83 10.41 9.89 -7.16
CA THR A 83 10.79 8.88 -8.16
C THR A 83 9.59 8.30 -8.92
N ALA A 84 8.42 8.23 -8.28
CA ALA A 84 7.17 7.75 -8.88
C ALA A 84 6.41 8.84 -9.67
N GLN A 85 6.76 10.12 -9.50
CA GLN A 85 6.17 11.26 -10.22
C GLN A 85 7.04 11.78 -11.37
N GLY A 86 8.28 11.28 -11.51
CA GLY A 86 9.21 11.71 -12.56
C GLY A 86 8.64 11.53 -13.98
N LYS A 87 9.19 12.26 -14.96
CA LYS A 87 8.78 12.15 -16.37
C LYS A 87 8.94 10.74 -16.97
N ALA A 88 9.76 9.90 -16.34
CA ALA A 88 10.01 8.51 -16.72
C ALA A 88 9.29 7.48 -15.81
N ALA A 89 8.37 7.95 -14.96
CA ALA A 89 7.59 7.06 -14.11
C ALA A 89 6.68 6.19 -14.98
N ALA A 90 6.88 4.88 -14.87
CA ALA A 90 6.20 3.92 -15.70
C ALA A 90 5.05 3.23 -14.94
N VAL A 91 4.00 2.93 -15.69
CA VAL A 91 2.83 2.20 -15.22
C VAL A 91 2.99 0.73 -15.55
N TYR A 92 2.67 -0.11 -14.58
CA TYR A 92 2.74 -1.56 -14.67
C TYR A 92 1.35 -2.15 -14.46
N ARG A 93 1.08 -3.28 -15.11
CA ARG A 93 -0.17 -4.02 -14.95
C ARG A 93 0.08 -5.27 -14.10
N LEU A 94 -0.73 -5.41 -13.05
CA LEU A 94 -0.76 -6.58 -12.18
C LEU A 94 -2.10 -7.30 -12.38
N CYS A 95 -2.06 -8.63 -12.48
CA CYS A 95 -3.24 -9.44 -12.74
C CYS A 95 -3.37 -10.57 -11.71
N GLY A 96 -4.50 -10.67 -11.02
CA GLY A 96 -4.74 -11.75 -10.07
C GLY A 96 -5.69 -11.42 -8.93
N PRO A 97 -5.82 -12.33 -7.95
CA PRO A 97 -6.57 -12.06 -6.74
C PRO A 97 -5.86 -10.99 -5.92
N LEU A 98 -6.63 -10.00 -5.47
CA LEU A 98 -6.16 -8.97 -4.55
C LEU A 98 -6.45 -9.44 -3.13
N LYS A 99 -5.40 -9.60 -2.32
CA LYS A 99 -5.49 -10.08 -0.93
C LYS A 99 -4.94 -9.03 0.01
N ILE A 100 -5.52 -8.91 1.20
CA ILE A 100 -4.95 -8.05 2.25
C ILE A 100 -3.61 -8.67 2.67
N SER A 101 -2.52 -7.90 2.64
CA SER A 101 -1.15 -8.41 2.89
C SER A 101 -0.76 -8.46 4.37
N GLY A 102 -1.64 -8.03 5.29
CA GLY A 102 -1.50 -8.19 6.74
C GLY A 102 -1.29 -6.87 7.47
N TYR A 103 -1.95 -6.74 8.64
CA TYR A 103 -2.19 -5.52 9.44
C TYR A 103 -3.03 -4.45 8.73
N GLY A 104 -4.34 -4.42 9.02
CA GLY A 104 -5.23 -3.28 8.70
C GLY A 104 -4.99 -2.06 9.62
N SER A 105 -3.74 -1.83 10.00
CA SER A 105 -3.31 -0.75 10.88
C SER A 105 -1.79 -0.73 10.91
N GLN A 106 -1.18 -0.09 9.92
CA GLN A 106 0.02 0.69 10.20
C GLN A 106 -0.42 2.13 10.47
N TRP A 107 0.27 2.76 11.42
CA TRP A 107 -0.10 4.00 12.08
C TRP A 107 -0.59 5.06 11.08
N GLY A 108 -1.86 5.45 11.21
CA GLY A 108 -2.53 6.40 10.31
C GLY A 108 -3.74 5.84 9.57
N GLY A 109 -3.97 4.52 9.57
CA GLY A 109 -5.09 3.86 8.86
C GLY A 109 -4.75 3.19 7.52
N GLU A 110 -3.51 2.70 7.31
CA GLU A 110 -3.02 2.15 6.02
C GLU A 110 -3.54 0.74 5.80
N VAL A 111 -4.14 0.49 4.63
CA VAL A 111 -4.50 -0.85 4.20
C VAL A 111 -3.61 -1.25 3.02
N HIS A 112 -2.72 -2.19 3.28
CA HIS A 112 -1.84 -2.78 2.27
C HIS A 112 -2.48 -4.03 1.69
N TYR A 113 -2.37 -4.15 0.38
CA TYR A 113 -2.83 -5.29 -0.38
C TYR A 113 -1.65 -5.96 -1.07
N ALA A 114 -1.86 -7.20 -1.51
CA ALA A 114 -0.94 -7.94 -2.34
C ALA A 114 -1.67 -8.53 -3.55
N ILE A 115 -1.05 -8.39 -4.72
CA ILE A 115 -1.47 -9.02 -5.98
C ILE A 115 -0.22 -9.57 -6.66
N GLN A 116 -0.23 -10.84 -7.10
CA GLN A 116 0.95 -11.51 -7.65
C GLN A 116 2.19 -11.48 -6.73
N ASN A 117 1.99 -11.49 -5.40
CA ASN A 117 3.04 -11.28 -4.39
C ASN A 117 3.76 -9.93 -4.53
N VAL A 118 3.11 -8.92 -5.10
CA VAL A 118 3.56 -7.54 -5.14
C VAL A 118 2.75 -6.75 -4.14
N GLU A 119 3.43 -5.99 -3.28
CA GLU A 119 2.78 -5.09 -2.33
C GLU A 119 2.20 -3.89 -3.06
N VAL A 120 0.92 -3.61 -2.82
CA VAL A 120 0.21 -2.46 -3.41
C VAL A 120 -0.62 -1.72 -2.36
N PHE A 121 -0.78 -0.42 -2.57
CA PHE A 121 -1.52 0.48 -1.70
C PHE A 121 -2.40 1.42 -2.52
N MET A 122 -3.55 1.80 -1.95
CA MET A 122 -4.50 2.75 -2.55
C MET A 122 -4.62 3.99 -1.68
N ALA A 123 -4.48 5.16 -2.31
CA ALA A 123 -4.33 6.43 -1.58
C ALA A 123 -5.64 7.04 -1.07
N VAL A 124 -6.77 6.67 -1.67
CA VAL A 124 -8.11 7.16 -1.30
C VAL A 124 -9.06 5.97 -1.44
N ASP A 125 -9.76 5.62 -0.35
CA ASP A 125 -10.71 4.50 -0.21
C ASP A 125 -10.07 3.11 0.06
N GLN A 126 -10.92 2.09 0.32
CA GLN A 126 -10.49 0.70 0.51
C GLN A 126 -10.69 -0.11 -0.78
N LEU A 127 -9.66 -0.85 -1.22
CA LEU A 127 -9.72 -1.67 -2.45
C LEU A 127 -10.73 -2.81 -2.35
N THR A 128 -11.14 -3.18 -1.13
CA THR A 128 -12.08 -4.27 -0.85
C THR A 128 -13.37 -4.16 -1.64
N ASP A 129 -13.87 -2.94 -1.83
CA ASP A 129 -15.14 -2.71 -2.55
C ASP A 129 -15.04 -2.99 -4.05
N PHE A 130 -13.81 -3.07 -4.57
CA PHE A 130 -13.51 -3.30 -5.98
C PHE A 130 -12.87 -4.68 -6.23
N THR A 131 -12.76 -5.52 -5.19
CA THR A 131 -12.12 -6.84 -5.30
C THR A 131 -12.99 -7.87 -5.99
N ARG A 132 -12.43 -8.49 -7.03
CA ARG A 132 -12.95 -9.66 -7.73
C ARG A 132 -11.99 -10.84 -7.57
N GLU A 133 -12.40 -12.04 -7.98
CA GLU A 133 -11.50 -13.21 -8.02
C GLU A 133 -10.27 -12.96 -8.90
N GLN A 134 -10.47 -12.21 -9.99
CA GLN A 134 -9.42 -11.77 -10.90
C GLN A 134 -9.52 -10.26 -11.08
N ASN A 135 -8.48 -9.54 -10.65
CA ASN A 135 -8.38 -8.08 -10.80
C ASN A 135 -7.31 -7.74 -11.82
N ILE A 136 -7.53 -6.65 -12.55
CA ILE A 136 -6.52 -5.96 -13.35
C ILE A 136 -6.25 -4.64 -12.64
N VAL A 137 -5.03 -4.49 -12.14
CA VAL A 137 -4.61 -3.32 -11.38
C VAL A 137 -3.47 -2.63 -12.12
N GLU A 138 -3.64 -1.35 -12.41
CA GLU A 138 -2.54 -0.52 -12.91
C GLU A 138 -1.88 0.20 -11.73
N VAL A 139 -0.56 0.07 -11.65
CA VAL A 139 0.22 0.64 -10.55
C VAL A 139 1.42 1.43 -11.07
N VAL A 140 1.82 2.42 -10.29
CA VAL A 140 3.17 3.01 -10.38
C VAL A 140 3.97 2.55 -9.18
N PHE A 141 5.23 2.14 -9.38
CA PHE A 141 6.07 1.73 -8.26
C PHE A 141 6.76 2.91 -7.61
N CYS A 142 6.61 2.98 -6.29
CA CYS A 142 7.38 3.82 -5.40
C CYS A 142 8.29 2.89 -4.59
N LYS A 143 9.57 2.83 -4.97
CA LYS A 143 10.54 1.81 -4.53
C LYS A 143 10.01 0.37 -4.64
N ASN A 144 9.54 -0.21 -3.53
CA ASN A 144 9.10 -1.61 -3.44
C ASN A 144 7.60 -1.75 -3.20
N VAL A 145 6.83 -0.67 -3.35
CA VAL A 145 5.38 -0.67 -3.16
C VAL A 145 4.71 -0.07 -4.39
N GLY A 146 3.70 -0.75 -4.93
CA GLY A 146 2.89 -0.27 -6.04
C GLY A 146 1.77 0.65 -5.53
N ILE A 147 1.73 1.90 -5.99
CA ILE A 147 0.59 2.77 -5.76
C ILE A 147 -0.43 2.49 -6.85
N VAL A 148 -1.65 2.15 -6.45
CA VAL A 148 -2.75 1.86 -7.37
C VAL A 148 -3.22 3.13 -8.06
N LEU A 149 -3.19 3.10 -9.39
CA LEU A 149 -3.71 4.14 -10.27
C LEU A 149 -5.14 3.81 -10.71
N SER A 150 -5.38 2.55 -11.07
CA SER A 150 -6.71 2.05 -11.40
C SER A 150 -6.85 0.59 -10.99
N CYS A 151 -8.08 0.20 -10.67
CA CYS A 151 -8.43 -1.19 -10.38
C CYS A 151 -9.70 -1.53 -11.15
N ASN A 152 -9.58 -2.48 -12.08
CA ASN A 152 -10.64 -2.85 -13.02
C ASN A 152 -11.20 -1.59 -13.70
N ASP A 153 -12.53 -1.50 -13.84
CA ASP A 153 -13.25 -0.31 -14.31
C ASP A 153 -13.92 0.45 -13.14
N GLY A 154 -13.58 0.11 -11.90
CA GLY A 154 -14.29 0.59 -10.70
C GLY A 154 -13.57 1.71 -9.95
N TYR A 155 -12.24 1.71 -9.98
CA TYR A 155 -11.42 2.70 -9.27
C TYR A 155 -10.44 3.41 -10.19
N SER A 156 -10.29 4.72 -9.96
CA SER A 156 -9.35 5.62 -10.63
C SER A 156 -8.84 6.65 -9.62
N LEU A 157 -7.52 6.72 -9.47
CA LEU A 157 -6.86 7.66 -8.56
C LEU A 157 -7.16 9.11 -8.96
N VAL A 158 -7.29 9.39 -10.26
CA VAL A 158 -7.61 10.73 -10.77
C VAL A 158 -8.99 11.15 -10.30
N ASP A 159 -9.98 10.28 -10.47
CA ASP A 159 -11.37 10.57 -10.08
C ASP A 159 -11.51 10.66 -8.56
N ALA A 160 -10.87 9.75 -7.83
CA ALA A 160 -10.85 9.77 -6.38
C ALA A 160 -10.19 11.05 -5.84
N SER A 161 -9.07 11.47 -6.44
CA SER A 161 -8.40 12.72 -6.09
C SER A 161 -9.27 13.95 -6.37
N ALA A 162 -10.01 13.96 -7.47
CA ALA A 162 -10.89 15.07 -7.85
C ALA A 162 -12.09 15.17 -6.89
N ALA A 163 -12.74 14.05 -6.58
CA ALA A 163 -13.83 13.98 -5.61
C ALA A 163 -13.36 14.43 -4.22
N TRP A 164 -12.14 14.07 -3.82
CA TRP A 164 -11.58 14.47 -2.54
C TRP A 164 -11.23 15.97 -2.50
N LYS A 165 -10.68 16.53 -3.60
CA LYS A 165 -10.49 17.99 -3.74
C LYS A 165 -11.80 18.75 -3.56
N GLN A 166 -12.87 18.31 -4.23
CA GLN A 166 -14.19 18.94 -4.09
C GLN A 166 -14.67 18.94 -2.64
N ARG A 167 -14.58 17.80 -1.94
CA ARG A 167 -14.98 17.68 -0.53
C ARG A 167 -14.20 18.61 0.41
N ILE A 168 -12.91 18.85 0.13
CA ILE A 168 -12.04 19.68 0.98
C ILE A 168 -12.21 21.17 0.69
N PHE A 169 -12.21 21.55 -0.59
CA PHE A 169 -12.11 22.94 -1.01
C PHE A 169 -13.46 23.58 -1.34
N GLU A 170 -14.53 22.80 -1.49
CA GLU A 170 -15.90 23.29 -1.70
C GLU A 170 -16.86 22.80 -0.61
N PRO A 171 -16.62 23.10 0.69
CA PRO A 171 -17.58 22.76 1.73
C PRO A 171 -18.76 23.75 1.68
N GLY A 172 -19.71 23.58 0.76
CA GLY A 172 -20.85 24.50 0.70
C GLY A 172 -21.78 24.48 -0.51
N THR A 173 -22.26 23.31 -0.96
CA THR A 173 -23.56 23.21 -1.66
C THR A 173 -24.28 21.94 -1.25
N GLN A 174 -24.84 21.95 -0.05
CA GLN A 174 -26.02 21.17 0.33
C GLN A 174 -27.03 22.11 0.96
#